data_AF-A0A955TB35-F1
#
_entry.id   AF-A0A955TB35-F1
#
_cell.length_a   1.000
_cell.length_b   1.000
_cell.length_c   1.000
_cell.angle_alpha   90.00
_cell.angle_beta   90.00
_cell.angle_gamma   90.00
#
_symmetry.space_group_name_H-M   'P 1'
#
loop_
_entity.id
_entity.type
_entity.pdbx_description
1 polymer ?
#
loop_
_entity_poly.entity_id
_entity_poly.type
_entity_poly.pdbx_seq_one_letter_code
_entity_poly.pdbx_strand_id
1 'polypeptide(L)' 'IYWMWGMGRKNERVALRHGDWKIVRMGSEADWELFNLGVDPNETTDLAGKNPEKLEELLGLLEEEQAKDNRES' A
#
# COMPACT_ATOMS: atom_id res chain seq x y z
N ILE A 1 -31.52 15.46 -18.65
CA ILE A 1 -30.66 14.33 -19.10
C ILE A 1 -29.27 14.63 -18.56
N TYR A 2 -28.83 13.94 -17.50
CA TYR A 2 -27.54 14.19 -16.86
C TYR A 2 -26.63 12.98 -17.09
N TRP A 3 -25.45 13.21 -17.65
CA TRP A 3 -24.48 12.16 -17.97
C TRP A 3 -23.41 12.11 -16.86
N MET A 4 -23.19 10.94 -16.26
CA MET A 4 -22.00 10.66 -15.44
C MET A 4 -21.01 9.86 -16.26
N TRP A 5 -19.99 10.52 -16.82
CA TRP A 5 -18.81 9.86 -17.36
C TRP A 5 -17.69 9.99 -16.33
N GLY A 6 -17.60 9.01 -15.42
CA GLY A 6 -16.67 9.03 -14.31
C GLY A 6 -16.28 7.61 -13.91
N MET A 7 -15.62 6.88 -14.81
CA MET A 7 -14.87 5.69 -14.42
C MET A 7 -13.51 5.67 -15.10
N GLY A 8 -12.67 6.64 -14.75
CA GLY A 8 -11.23 6.41 -14.74
C GLY A 8 -10.89 5.68 -13.44
N ARG A 9 -11.05 4.36 -13.37
CA ARG A 9 -10.40 3.56 -12.32
C ARG A 9 -8.89 3.60 -12.57
N LYS A 10 -8.21 4.65 -12.11
CA LYS A 10 -6.74 4.77 -12.17
C LYS A 10 -6.16 5.49 -10.96
N ASN A 11 -6.78 5.29 -9.80
CA ASN A 11 -6.24 5.71 -8.51
C ASN A 11 -6.12 4.48 -7.60
N GLU A 12 -5.41 3.45 -8.06
CA GLU A 12 -5.10 2.26 -7.26
C GLU A 12 -4.05 2.63 -6.21
N ARG A 13 -4.50 3.35 -5.18
CA ARG A 13 -3.71 3.56 -3.97
C ARG A 13 -3.82 2.29 -3.14
N VAL A 14 -2.70 1.62 -2.94
CA VAL A 14 -2.65 0.40 -2.13
C VAL A 14 -1.86 0.71 -0.87
N ALA A 15 -2.37 0.27 0.28
CA ALA A 15 -1.65 0.37 1.54
C ALA A 15 -1.91 -0.87 2.38
N LEU A 16 -0.86 -1.36 3.04
CA LEU A 16 -0.96 -2.39 4.07
C LEU A 16 -0.35 -1.85 5.35
N ARG A 17 -1.05 -2.02 6.46
CA ARG A 17 -0.49 -1.82 7.79
C ARG A 17 -0.41 -3.14 8.52
N HIS A 18 0.77 -3.49 9.00
CA HIS A 18 1.00 -4.68 9.81
C HIS A 18 1.77 -4.29 11.08
N GLY A 19 1.07 -4.25 12.21
CA GLY A 19 1.59 -3.74 13.47
C GLY A 19 2.00 -2.27 13.38
N ASP A 20 3.28 -2.00 13.70
CA ASP A 20 3.90 -0.67 13.62
C ASP A 20 4.42 -0.33 12.23
N TRP A 21 4.41 -1.26 11.27
CA TRP A 21 4.90 -1.03 9.92
C TRP A 21 3.76 -0.80 8.95
N LYS A 22 4.00 0.07 7.97
CA LYS A 22 3.04 0.40 6.92
C LYS A 22 3.75 0.55 5.59
N ILE A 23 3.20 -0.08 4.54
CA ILE A 23 3.59 0.17 3.15
C ILE A 23 2.47 0.90 2.43
N VAL A 24 2.83 1.79 1.53
CA VAL A 24 1.89 2.51 0.66
C VAL A 24 2.46 2.64 -0.74
N ARG A 25 1.56 2.59 -1.72
CA ARG A 25 1.85 2.81 -3.13
C ARG A 25 0.82 3.75 -3.70
N MET A 26 1.24 4.94 -4.12
CA MET A 26 0.35 5.97 -4.66
C MET A 26 0.11 5.82 -6.17
N GLY A 27 -0.45 4.67 -6.57
CA GLY A 27 -0.78 4.37 -7.97
C GLY A 27 0.07 3.24 -8.56
N SER A 28 -0.42 2.66 -9.65
CA SER A 28 0.15 1.44 -10.25
C SER A 28 1.54 1.62 -10.89
N GLU A 29 2.02 2.86 -11.03
CA GLU A 29 3.35 3.22 -11.54
C GLU A 29 4.26 3.82 -10.46
N ALA A 30 3.74 4.08 -9.25
CA ALA A 30 4.54 4.62 -8.15
C ALA A 30 5.38 3.51 -7.50
N ASP A 31 6.51 3.89 -6.90
CA ASP A 31 7.29 3.01 -6.03
C ASP A 31 6.56 2.74 -4.72
N TRP A 32 6.98 1.66 -4.05
CA TRP A 32 6.51 1.36 -2.70
C TRP A 32 7.26 2.19 -1.68
N GLU A 33 6.52 2.83 -0.78
CA GLU A 33 7.05 3.57 0.35
C GLU A 33 6.82 2.76 1.63
N LEU A 34 7.81 2.73 2.52
CA LEU A 34 7.77 1.99 3.78
C LEU A 34 7.91 2.96 4.96
N PHE A 35 6.96 2.90 5.88
CA PHE A 35 6.92 3.74 7.07
C PHE A 35 6.87 2.87 8.34
N ASN A 36 7.54 3.33 9.39
CA ASN A 36 7.44 2.75 10.73
C ASN A 36 6.66 3.71 11.62
N LEU A 37 5.38 3.43 11.85
CA LEU A 37 4.48 4.23 12.68
C LEU A 37 4.82 4.19 14.17
N GLY A 38 5.55 3.17 14.63
CA GLY A 38 6.02 3.09 16.02
C GLY A 38 7.11 4.11 16.33
N VAL A 39 7.91 4.47 15.33
CA VAL A 39 8.99 5.47 15.44
C VAL A 39 8.59 6.82 14.84
N ASP A 40 7.87 6.80 13.73
CA ASP A 40 7.46 7.95 12.92
C ASP A 40 5.97 7.86 12.56
N PRO A 41 5.07 8.17 13.51
CA PRO A 41 3.62 8.13 13.29
C PRO A 41 3.10 9.16 12.28
N ASN A 42 3.94 10.14 11.92
CA ASN A 42 3.61 11.17 10.94
C ASN A 42 4.03 10.80 9.51
N GLU A 43 4.59 9.59 9.28
CA GLU A 43 4.93 9.07 7.95
C GLU A 43 5.82 10.04 7.15
N THR A 44 6.80 10.63 7.82
CA THR A 44 7.71 11.63 7.27
C THR A 44 8.96 11.02 6.63
N THR A 45 9.35 9.82 7.07
CA THR A 45 10.59 9.18 6.63
C THR A 45 10.30 7.89 5.86
N ASP A 46 10.55 7.92 4.54
CA ASP A 46 10.58 6.68 3.75
C ASP A 46 11.79 5.82 4.15
N LEU A 47 11.49 4.57 4.46
CA LEU A 47 12.44 3.52 4.83
C LEU A 47 12.53 2.43 3.76
N ALA A 48 11.82 2.55 2.63
CA ALA A 48 11.79 1.50 1.60
C ALA A 48 13.20 1.22 1.06
N GLY A 49 13.95 2.28 0.73
CA GLY A 49 15.34 2.15 0.28
C GLY A 49 16.33 1.76 1.39
N LYS A 50 15.95 1.88 2.66
CA LYS A 50 16.83 1.59 3.82
C LYS A 50 16.61 0.18 4.39
N ASN A 51 15.40 -0.36 4.27
CA ASN A 51 15.01 -1.67 4.79
C ASN A 51 14.26 -2.48 3.73
N PRO A 52 14.92 -2.87 2.61
CA PRO A 52 14.26 -3.64 1.56
C PRO A 52 13.70 -4.97 2.07
N GLU A 53 14.39 -5.64 3.00
CA GLU A 53 13.92 -6.91 3.59
C GLU A 53 12.56 -6.75 4.29
N LYS A 54 12.35 -5.64 4.99
CA LYS A 54 11.07 -5.36 5.68
C LYS A 54 9.98 -4.98 4.68
N LEU A 55 10.34 -4.28 3.61
CA LEU A 55 9.41 -4.00 2.51
C LEU A 55 8.93 -5.30 1.86
N GLU A 56 9.84 -6.23 1.53
CA GLU A 56 9.48 -7.53 0.94
C GLU A 56 8.59 -8.37 1.88
N GLU A 57 8.86 -8.38 3.19
CA GLU A 57 8.00 -9.03 4.18
C GLU A 57 6.56 -8.50 4.14
N LEU A 58 6.37 -7.19 4.12
CA LEU A 58 5.04 -6.58 4.07
C LEU A 58 4.36 -6.76 2.71
N LEU A 59 5.11 -6.81 1.61
CA LEU A 59 4.56 -7.11 0.29
C LEU A 59 4.00 -8.53 0.22
N GLY A 60 4.71 -9.52 0.77
CA GLY A 60 4.20 -10.88 0.87
C GLY A 60 2.89 -10.97 1.65
N LEU A 61 2.82 -10.27 2.80
CA LEU A 61 1.57 -10.17 3.58
C LEU A 61 0.45 -9.50 2.78
N LEU A 62 0.75 -8.46 2.01
CA LEU A 62 -0.25 -7.79 1.18
C LEU A 62 -0.81 -8.75 0.12
N GLU A 63 0.04 -9.52 -0.54
CA GLU A 63 -0.39 -10.53 -1.52
C GLU A 63 -1.28 -11.59 -0.87
N GLU A 64 -0.94 -12.05 0.33
CA GLU A 64 -1.78 -12.99 1.09
C GLU A 64 -3.15 -12.39 1.43
N GLU A 65 -3.20 -11.13 1.88
CA GLU A 65 -4.46 -10.45 2.20
C GLU A 65 -5.31 -10.20 0.95
N GLN A 66 -4.70 -9.79 -0.17
CA GLN A 66 -5.40 -9.63 -1.46
C GLN A 66 -5.94 -10.97 -1.98
N ALA A 67 -5.17 -12.05 -1.81
CA ALA A 67 -5.60 -13.39 -2.20
C ALA A 67 -6.80 -13.89 -1.36
N LYS A 68 -6.90 -13.47 -0.09
CA LYS A 68 -8.06 -13.75 0.76
C LYS A 68 -9.28 -12.96 0.32
N ASP A 69 -9.14 -11.64 0.15
CA ASP A 69 -10.23 -10.75 -0.27
C ASP A 69 -10.86 -11.19 -1.61
N ASN A 70 -10.03 -11.54 -2.60
CA ASN A 70 -10.49 -11.99 -3.90
C ASN A 70 -11.15 -13.40 -3.90
N ARG A 71 -11.00 -14.17 -2.81
CA ARG A 71 -11.61 -15.51 -2.68
C ARG A 71 -13.00 -15.47 -2.05
N GLU A 72 -13.38 -14.35 -1.43
CA GLU A 72 -14.68 -14.15 -0.79
C GLU A 72 -15.64 -13.27 -1.61
N SER A 73 -15.28 -12.91 -2.86
CA SER A 73 -16.11 -12.10 -3.77
C SER A 73 -16.79 -12.86 -4.91
#